data_AF-A0AAD5E1A0-F1
#
_entry.id   AF-A0AAD5E1A0-F1
#
_cell.length_a   1.000
_cell.length_b   1.000
_cell.length_c   1.000
_cell.angle_alpha   90.00
_cell.angle_beta   90.00
_cell.angle_gamma   90.00
#
_symmetry.space_group_name_H-M   'P 1'
#
loop_
_entity.id
_entity.type
_entity.pdbx_description
1 polymer ?
#
loop_
_entity_poly.entity_id
_entity_poly.type
_entity_poly.pdbx_seq_one_letter_code
_entity_poly.pdbx_strand_id
1 'polypeptide(L)'
;MAILGVQLDPLRNTPPDKPSAQWHIRNRRQCSCNSQSAHRPLSPVAAAKAAGVNIWRDRHQHIVNRVWDLHQDKLVDNIDARDVVFVTHRWCSPEVNYRDVIERRQPNNQAVNVSEMSGKLRRIRDTLLDHTQYVWMDTICIDKSNLSELDEAIRSMYKWYASCAAVVLDSDTTLDVWRSRGWCLQEGAAAGLLRGISKSGKLVTIQELAIEQNQDLCSLDLHLYYRPGNAAEVLARMDARETTRKEDMAYALAGIFSVHLTLAYGEGLKSRERLLRELAIQKGDLSFLSF
;
A
#
# COMPACT_ATOMS: atom_id res chain seq x y z
N MET A 1 34.51 41.03 29.91
CA MET A 1 33.31 40.72 29.12
C MET A 1 33.62 39.49 28.28
N ALA A 2 33.09 38.34 28.70
CA ALA A 2 33.18 37.08 27.98
C ALA A 2 31.96 36.95 27.06
N ILE A 3 32.18 36.57 25.80
CA ILE A 3 31.12 35.99 24.96
C ILE A 3 31.68 34.67 24.44
N LEU A 4 31.09 33.60 24.95
CA LEU A 4 31.36 32.20 24.65
C LEU A 4 30.96 31.88 23.20
N GLY A 5 31.85 31.19 22.49
CA GLY A 5 31.56 30.58 21.20
C GLY A 5 30.62 29.39 21.36
N VAL A 6 29.62 29.31 20.49
CA VAL A 6 28.78 28.13 20.32
C VAL A 6 29.37 27.32 19.15
N GLN A 7 30.05 26.24 19.51
CA GLN A 7 30.38 25.15 18.60
C GLN A 7 29.08 24.53 18.07
N LEU A 8 28.92 24.52 16.75
CA LEU A 8 27.91 23.73 16.07
C LEU A 8 28.30 22.25 16.17
N ASP A 9 27.51 21.48 16.89
CA ASP A 9 27.67 20.03 17.07
C ASP A 9 27.23 19.28 15.80
N PRO A 10 28.11 18.54 15.11
CA PRO A 10 27.76 17.77 13.92
C PRO A 10 27.31 16.36 14.33
N LEU A 11 26.19 16.25 15.03
CA LEU A 11 25.49 14.96 15.15
C LEU A 11 24.75 14.69 13.84
N ARG A 12 25.47 14.03 12.93
CA ARG A 12 24.90 13.27 11.83
C ARG A 12 23.83 12.33 12.39
N ASN A 13 22.57 12.59 12.08
CA ASN A 13 21.51 11.60 12.09
C ASN A 13 21.85 10.54 11.04
N THR A 14 22.69 9.57 11.41
CA THR A 14 22.74 8.30 10.69
C THR A 14 21.42 7.59 10.96
N PRO A 15 20.65 7.20 9.91
CA PRO A 15 19.47 6.37 10.11
C PRO A 15 19.88 5.10 10.87
N PRO A 16 19.04 4.59 11.79
CA PRO A 16 19.34 3.37 12.54
C PRO A 16 19.63 2.23 11.57
N ASP A 17 20.49 1.32 12.03
CA ASP A 17 21.02 0.20 11.25
C ASP A 17 19.95 -0.50 10.43
N LYS A 18 20.33 -0.84 9.19
CA LYS A 18 19.52 -1.56 8.20
C LYS A 18 18.64 -2.62 8.88
N PRO A 19 17.37 -2.78 8.44
CA PRO A 19 16.46 -3.78 9.00
C PRO A 19 17.15 -5.14 9.15
N SER A 20 16.88 -5.83 10.26
CA SER A 20 17.48 -7.13 10.58
C SER A 20 17.42 -8.08 9.37
N ALA A 21 18.41 -8.97 9.21
CA ALA A 21 18.52 -9.87 8.06
C ALA A 21 17.24 -10.71 7.76
N GLN A 22 16.32 -10.82 8.73
CA GLN A 22 15.00 -11.44 8.57
C GLN A 22 14.02 -10.60 7.72
N TRP A 23 14.14 -9.26 7.71
CA TRP A 23 13.33 -8.34 6.91
C TRP A 23 13.35 -8.69 5.42
N HIS A 24 14.54 -9.04 4.91
CA HIS A 24 14.77 -9.35 3.51
C HIS A 24 14.55 -10.82 3.12
N ILE A 25 14.06 -11.68 4.03
CA ILE A 25 13.77 -13.09 3.71
C ILE A 25 12.60 -13.12 2.70
N ARG A 26 12.95 -13.30 1.44
CA ARG A 26 12.01 -13.39 0.32
C ARG A 26 11.13 -14.62 0.49
N ASN A 27 9.85 -14.47 0.20
CA ASN A 27 8.88 -15.57 0.13
C ASN A 27 9.39 -16.64 -0.85
N ARG A 28 9.98 -17.72 -0.32
CA ARG A 28 10.35 -18.91 -1.11
C ARG A 28 9.71 -20.14 -0.48
N ARG A 29 8.49 -20.46 -0.89
CA ARG A 29 7.95 -21.83 -0.92
C ARG A 29 6.91 -21.96 -2.04
N GLN A 30 6.86 -23.16 -2.62
CA GLN A 30 6.00 -23.56 -3.73
C GLN A 30 4.55 -23.74 -3.26
N CYS A 31 3.59 -23.28 -4.07
CA CYS A 31 2.17 -23.66 -3.96
C CYS A 31 2.02 -25.14 -4.37
N SER A 32 1.02 -25.83 -3.80
CA SER A 32 0.71 -27.24 -4.08
C SER A 32 0.25 -27.50 -5.53
N CYS A 33 -0.08 -26.46 -6.29
CA CYS A 33 -0.52 -26.54 -7.70
C CYS A 33 0.59 -26.93 -8.70
N ASN A 34 1.78 -27.29 -8.23
CA ASN A 34 2.86 -27.91 -9.02
C ASN A 34 3.24 -27.14 -10.31
N SER A 35 3.13 -25.82 -10.32
CA SER A 35 3.93 -25.00 -11.23
C SER A 35 5.23 -24.67 -10.51
N GLN A 36 6.36 -25.23 -10.99
CA GLN A 36 7.66 -24.68 -10.65
C GLN A 36 7.74 -23.26 -11.23
N SER A 37 7.29 -22.25 -10.49
CA SER A 37 7.80 -20.92 -10.70
C SER A 37 9.19 -20.86 -10.05
N ALA A 38 10.20 -21.33 -10.79
CA ALA A 38 11.60 -20.99 -10.54
C ALA A 38 11.87 -19.49 -10.82
N HIS A 39 10.88 -18.63 -10.59
CA HIS A 39 10.92 -17.22 -10.91
C HIS A 39 11.00 -16.45 -9.61
N ARG A 40 12.16 -15.82 -9.41
CA ARG A 40 12.36 -14.82 -8.37
C ARG A 40 11.26 -13.76 -8.54
N PRO A 41 10.62 -13.25 -7.46
CA PRO A 41 9.89 -12.00 -7.59
C PRO A 41 10.84 -10.98 -8.22
N LEU A 42 10.39 -10.32 -9.27
CA LEU A 42 11.11 -9.20 -9.83
C LEU A 42 11.31 -8.23 -8.67
N SER A 43 12.54 -7.74 -8.47
CA SER A 43 12.68 -6.59 -7.58
C SER A 43 11.76 -5.48 -8.11
N PRO A 44 11.26 -4.56 -7.26
CA PRO A 44 10.54 -3.37 -7.72
C PRO A 44 11.23 -2.70 -8.94
N VAL A 45 12.56 -2.68 -8.91
CA VAL A 45 13.45 -2.25 -9.99
C VAL A 45 13.30 -3.08 -11.27
N ALA A 46 13.24 -4.41 -11.18
CA ALA A 46 13.11 -5.29 -12.35
C ALA A 46 11.67 -5.30 -12.91
N ALA A 47 10.65 -5.15 -12.07
CA ALA A 47 9.25 -5.02 -12.50
C ALA A 47 9.01 -3.68 -13.19
N ALA A 48 9.47 -2.58 -12.57
CA ALA A 48 9.42 -1.25 -13.16
C ALA A 48 10.22 -1.17 -14.47
N LYS A 49 11.42 -1.79 -14.53
CA LYS A 49 12.22 -1.85 -15.76
C LYS A 49 11.56 -2.70 -16.86
N ALA A 50 10.88 -3.78 -16.51
CA ALA A 50 10.09 -4.58 -17.45
C ALA A 50 8.88 -3.80 -18.00
N ALA A 51 8.33 -2.88 -17.22
CA ALA A 51 7.28 -1.94 -17.63
C ALA A 51 7.80 -0.66 -18.33
N GLY A 52 9.10 -0.58 -18.65
CA GLY A 52 9.71 0.60 -19.28
C GLY A 52 9.86 1.82 -18.37
N VAL A 53 9.71 1.65 -17.05
CA VAL A 53 9.81 2.72 -16.05
C VAL A 53 11.25 2.87 -15.57
N ASN A 54 11.82 4.07 -15.72
CA ASN A 54 13.15 4.40 -15.23
C ASN A 54 13.09 4.84 -13.75
N ILE A 55 13.32 3.90 -12.82
CA ILE A 55 13.17 4.09 -11.37
C ILE A 55 14.13 5.14 -10.78
N TRP A 56 15.22 5.48 -11.48
CA TRP A 56 16.25 6.39 -10.94
C TRP A 56 16.00 7.87 -11.28
N ARG A 57 15.07 8.18 -12.18
CA ARG A 57 14.97 9.53 -12.75
C ARG A 57 14.01 10.46 -12.03
N ASP A 58 13.34 10.06 -10.95
CA ASP A 58 12.44 11.00 -10.27
C ASP A 58 12.20 10.70 -8.78
N ARG A 59 13.08 11.19 -7.91
CA ARG A 59 12.90 11.12 -6.45
C ARG A 59 11.60 11.78 -5.97
N HIS A 60 11.06 12.75 -6.72
CA HIS A 60 9.80 13.42 -6.38
C HIS A 60 8.57 12.54 -6.62
N GLN A 61 8.65 11.48 -7.45
CA GLN A 61 7.52 10.59 -7.71
C GLN A 61 7.29 9.53 -6.63
N HIS A 62 8.17 9.45 -5.62
CA HIS A 62 8.08 8.48 -4.53
C HIS A 62 7.68 9.11 -3.20
N ILE A 63 7.50 10.43 -3.14
CA ILE A 63 7.13 11.08 -1.88
C ILE A 63 5.67 10.76 -1.55
N VAL A 64 5.45 10.27 -0.34
CA VAL A 64 4.15 10.08 0.28
C VAL A 64 3.87 11.32 1.13
N ASN A 65 2.77 12.00 0.82
CA ASN A 65 2.48 13.31 1.39
C ASN A 65 2.40 13.28 2.91
N ARG A 66 1.81 12.23 3.48
CA ARG A 66 1.63 12.07 4.92
C ARG A 66 1.73 10.60 5.32
N VAL A 67 2.41 10.32 6.42
CA VAL A 67 2.57 8.99 7.02
C VAL A 67 2.49 9.08 8.54
N TRP A 68 2.29 7.95 9.20
CA TRP A 68 2.37 7.82 10.65
C TRP A 68 3.79 7.43 11.07
N ASP A 69 4.46 8.28 11.85
CA ASP A 69 5.72 7.96 12.53
C ASP A 69 5.41 7.18 13.81
N LEU A 70 5.82 5.92 13.87
CA LEU A 70 5.55 5.02 14.98
C LEU A 70 6.35 5.38 16.25
N HIS A 71 7.54 5.97 16.11
CA HIS A 71 8.35 6.37 17.27
C HIS A 71 7.79 7.63 17.92
N GLN A 72 7.38 8.61 17.11
CA GLN A 72 6.77 9.86 17.59
C GLN A 72 5.26 9.75 17.84
N ASP A 73 4.64 8.66 17.37
CA ASP A 73 3.22 8.34 17.47
C ASP A 73 2.27 9.42 16.95
N LYS A 74 2.66 10.05 15.82
CA LYS A 74 1.94 11.15 15.17
C LYS A 74 2.13 11.13 13.65
N LEU A 75 1.31 11.91 12.94
CA LEU A 75 1.47 12.09 11.50
C LEU A 75 2.64 13.03 11.18
N VAL A 76 3.40 12.70 10.15
CA VAL A 76 4.50 13.49 9.58
C VAL A 76 4.40 13.49 8.06
N ASP A 77 4.99 14.48 7.41
CA ASP A 77 4.83 14.71 5.97
C ASP A 77 6.09 14.42 5.17
N ASN A 78 5.91 14.23 3.86
CA ASN A 78 6.95 14.18 2.84
C ASN A 78 8.02 13.09 3.05
N ILE A 79 7.58 11.84 3.21
CA ILE A 79 8.47 10.69 3.38
C ILE A 79 8.59 9.90 2.08
N ASP A 80 9.79 9.44 1.74
CA ASP A 80 10.01 8.57 0.59
C ASP A 80 9.30 7.22 0.80
N ALA A 81 8.44 6.81 -0.12
CA ALA A 81 7.67 5.57 -0.04
C ALA A 81 8.56 4.36 0.27
N ARG A 82 9.82 4.34 -0.18
CA ARG A 82 10.78 3.25 0.06
C ARG A 82 11.10 3.00 1.53
N ASP A 83 10.88 4.00 2.39
CA ASP A 83 11.07 3.92 3.84
C ASP A 83 9.75 3.66 4.58
N VAL A 84 8.65 3.47 3.86
CA VAL A 84 7.30 3.38 4.41
C VAL A 84 6.73 1.97 4.24
N VAL A 85 6.15 1.45 5.32
CA VAL A 85 5.33 0.25 5.29
C VAL A 85 3.87 0.63 5.09
N PHE A 86 3.24 0.09 4.05
CA PHE A 86 1.83 0.34 3.77
C PHE A 86 0.99 -0.73 4.45
N VAL A 87 0.15 -0.34 5.40
CA VAL A 87 -0.76 -1.27 6.06
C VAL A 87 -2.07 -1.34 5.28
N THR A 88 -2.27 -2.49 4.63
CA THR A 88 -3.55 -2.81 3.99
C THR A 88 -4.49 -3.44 5.01
N HIS A 89 -5.74 -3.00 5.02
CA HIS A 89 -6.71 -3.37 6.03
C HIS A 89 -8.13 -3.28 5.49
N ARG A 90 -9.07 -4.00 6.10
CA ARG A 90 -10.50 -3.82 5.92
C ARG A 90 -11.00 -2.62 6.73
N TRP A 91 -11.94 -1.89 6.12
CA TRP A 91 -12.77 -0.92 6.83
C TRP A 91 -13.55 -1.63 7.94
N CYS A 92 -13.27 -1.29 9.20
CA CYS A 92 -13.99 -1.81 10.36
C CYS A 92 -14.60 -0.64 11.14
N SER A 93 -15.92 -0.63 11.30
CA SER A 93 -16.61 0.45 12.01
C SER A 93 -16.61 0.23 13.54
N PRO A 94 -16.32 1.26 14.37
CA PRO A 94 -15.89 2.60 13.98
C PRO A 94 -14.39 2.65 13.60
N GLU A 95 -14.09 3.26 12.45
CA GLU A 95 -12.74 3.41 11.92
C GLU A 95 -12.20 4.81 12.21
N VAL A 96 -10.98 4.89 12.75
CA VAL A 96 -10.30 6.16 12.97
C VAL A 96 -9.89 6.72 11.61
N ASN A 97 -10.25 7.97 11.34
CA ASN A 97 -9.89 8.67 10.11
C ASN A 97 -8.95 9.86 10.39
N TYR A 98 -8.44 10.51 9.35
CA TYR A 98 -7.54 11.65 9.44
C TYR A 98 -8.07 12.79 10.34
N ARG A 99 -9.37 13.10 10.28
CA ARG A 99 -9.95 14.15 11.12
C ARG A 99 -9.93 13.77 12.60
N ASP A 100 -10.23 12.51 12.92
CA ASP A 100 -10.12 12.03 14.29
C ASP A 100 -8.69 12.21 14.83
N VAL A 101 -7.69 11.98 13.97
CA VAL A 101 -6.28 12.14 14.34
C VAL A 101 -5.91 13.59 14.63
N ILE A 102 -6.32 14.53 13.77
CA ILE A 102 -5.94 15.93 13.92
C ILE A 102 -6.83 16.71 14.89
N GLU A 103 -8.05 16.27 15.18
CA GLU A 103 -9.02 17.02 16.01
C GLU A 103 -9.06 16.51 17.47
N ARG A 104 -8.81 15.22 17.71
CA ARG A 104 -8.94 14.66 19.06
C ARG A 104 -7.86 15.19 19.99
N ARG A 105 -8.29 15.64 21.18
CA ARG A 105 -7.42 16.19 22.22
C ARG A 105 -7.63 15.48 23.56
N GLN A 106 -6.57 15.43 24.35
CA GLN A 106 -6.60 15.05 25.76
C GLN A 106 -7.22 16.17 26.61
N PRO A 107 -7.62 15.93 27.88
CA PRO A 107 -8.18 16.96 28.76
C PRO A 107 -7.25 18.17 28.98
N ASN A 108 -5.94 17.99 28.86
CA ASN A 108 -4.93 19.03 28.92
C ASN A 108 -4.70 19.76 27.58
N ASN A 109 -5.58 19.54 26.59
CA ASN A 109 -5.54 20.08 25.24
C ASN A 109 -4.34 19.63 24.37
N GLN A 110 -3.61 18.57 24.76
CA GLN A 110 -2.58 17.95 23.92
C GLN A 110 -3.20 17.02 22.88
N ALA A 111 -2.53 16.83 21.73
CA ALA A 111 -2.93 15.83 20.76
C ALA A 111 -2.92 14.42 21.39
N VAL A 112 -3.90 13.60 21.02
CA VAL A 112 -3.90 12.18 21.39
C VAL A 112 -2.92 11.46 20.47
N ASN A 113 -2.11 10.56 21.03
CA ASN A 113 -1.24 9.69 20.25
C ASN A 113 -2.07 8.82 19.31
N VAL A 114 -1.61 8.62 18.07
CA VAL A 114 -2.39 7.87 17.06
C VAL A 114 -2.68 6.44 17.54
N SER A 115 -1.70 5.77 18.15
CA SER A 115 -1.87 4.41 18.68
C SER A 115 -2.93 4.29 19.79
N GLU A 116 -3.22 5.38 20.50
CA GLU A 116 -4.19 5.39 21.59
C GLU A 116 -5.64 5.53 21.10
N MET A 117 -5.83 5.90 19.83
CA MET A 117 -7.17 6.18 19.28
C MET A 117 -8.02 4.94 19.06
N SER A 118 -7.39 3.77 18.83
CA SER A 118 -8.08 2.48 18.74
C SER A 118 -7.17 1.31 19.08
N GLY A 119 -7.76 0.18 19.48
CA GLY A 119 -7.00 -1.06 19.71
C GLY A 119 -6.29 -1.59 18.46
N LYS A 120 -6.85 -1.34 17.27
CA LYS A 120 -6.25 -1.70 15.98
C LYS A 120 -4.96 -0.93 15.73
N LEU A 121 -4.99 0.41 15.91
CA LEU A 121 -3.79 1.24 15.75
C LEU A 121 -2.71 0.84 16.78
N ARG A 122 -3.09 0.63 18.04
CA ARG A 122 -2.16 0.11 19.06
C ARG A 122 -1.46 -1.17 18.62
N ARG A 123 -2.22 -2.18 18.16
CA ARG A 123 -1.65 -3.46 17.67
C ARG A 123 -0.70 -3.26 16.49
N ILE A 124 -1.08 -2.42 15.52
CA ILE A 124 -0.23 -2.11 14.36
C ILE A 124 1.09 -1.50 14.82
N ARG A 125 1.04 -0.49 15.71
CA ARG A 125 2.25 0.13 16.26
C ARG A 125 3.10 -0.88 17.02
N ASP A 126 2.52 -1.59 17.98
CA ASP A 126 3.24 -2.54 18.83
C ASP A 126 3.91 -3.67 17.99
N THR A 127 3.28 -4.07 16.88
CA THR A 127 3.83 -5.10 15.99
C THR A 127 4.92 -4.55 15.08
N LEU A 128 4.81 -3.30 14.60
CA LEU A 128 5.65 -2.76 13.54
C LEU A 128 6.76 -1.82 14.02
N LEU A 129 6.70 -1.33 15.27
CA LEU A 129 7.66 -0.36 15.83
C LEU A 129 9.12 -0.83 15.75
N ASP A 130 9.36 -2.14 15.90
CA ASP A 130 10.70 -2.74 15.82
C ASP A 130 11.15 -3.03 14.37
N HIS A 131 10.31 -2.75 13.38
CA HIS A 131 10.52 -3.11 11.98
C HIS A 131 10.55 -1.91 11.03
N THR A 132 9.85 -0.83 11.39
CA THR A 132 9.77 0.38 10.58
C THR A 132 9.50 1.58 11.46
N GLN A 133 9.99 2.74 11.03
CA GLN A 133 9.62 4.02 11.62
C GLN A 133 8.30 4.53 11.03
N TYR A 134 8.07 4.33 9.72
CA TYR A 134 6.96 4.95 9.01
C TYR A 134 5.95 3.93 8.52
N VAL A 135 4.67 4.22 8.80
CA VAL A 135 3.53 3.45 8.32
C VAL A 135 2.58 4.35 7.55
N TRP A 136 2.01 3.84 6.47
CA TRP A 136 0.93 4.49 5.75
C TRP A 136 -0.36 3.67 5.83
N MET A 137 -1.47 4.36 6.07
CA MET A 137 -2.83 3.85 6.08
C MET A 137 -3.74 4.91 5.48
N ASP A 138 -4.48 4.58 4.42
CA ASP A 138 -5.32 5.54 3.67
C ASP A 138 -6.32 6.28 4.56
N THR A 139 -6.84 5.64 5.60
CA THR A 139 -7.84 6.18 6.52
C THR A 139 -7.32 7.34 7.36
N ILE A 140 -6.08 7.27 7.84
CA ILE A 140 -5.47 8.30 8.70
C ILE A 140 -4.46 9.18 7.97
N CYS A 141 -3.92 8.73 6.83
CA CYS A 141 -2.90 9.46 6.10
C CYS A 141 -3.47 10.33 4.97
N ILE A 142 -4.71 10.09 4.51
CA ILE A 142 -5.37 10.92 3.51
C ILE A 142 -6.48 11.73 4.16
N ASP A 143 -6.47 13.04 3.95
CA ASP A 143 -7.66 13.85 4.16
C ASP A 143 -8.67 13.60 3.03
N LYS A 144 -9.54 12.60 3.23
CA LYS A 144 -10.58 12.25 2.25
C LYS A 144 -11.61 13.37 2.04
N SER A 145 -11.60 14.43 2.87
CA SER A 145 -12.45 15.61 2.67
C SER A 145 -11.81 16.68 1.77
N ASN A 146 -10.49 16.61 1.58
CA ASN A 146 -9.79 17.42 0.60
C ASN A 146 -9.74 16.67 -0.74
N LEU A 147 -10.61 17.07 -1.68
CA LEU A 147 -10.74 16.39 -2.98
C LEU A 147 -9.46 16.46 -3.82
N SER A 148 -8.66 17.52 -3.68
CA SER A 148 -7.38 17.63 -4.38
C SER A 148 -6.36 16.63 -3.85
N GLU A 149 -6.27 16.49 -2.51
CA GLU A 149 -5.40 15.51 -1.86
C GLU A 149 -5.84 14.09 -2.20
N LEU A 150 -7.15 13.82 -2.15
CA LEU A 150 -7.71 12.51 -2.49
C LEU A 150 -7.41 12.11 -3.95
N ASP A 151 -7.59 13.04 -4.89
CA ASP A 151 -7.29 12.80 -6.31
C ASP A 151 -5.80 12.55 -6.55
N GLU A 152 -4.93 13.34 -5.94
CA GLU A 152 -3.49 13.15 -6.03
C GLU A 152 -3.06 11.81 -5.42
N ALA A 153 -3.61 11.44 -4.26
CA ALA A 153 -3.32 10.18 -3.59
C ALA A 153 -3.74 9.00 -4.46
N ILE A 154 -4.97 8.96 -4.99
CA ILE A 154 -5.44 7.85 -5.83
C ILE A 154 -4.59 7.70 -7.09
N ARG A 155 -4.21 8.82 -7.74
CA ARG A 155 -3.33 8.78 -8.92
C ARG A 155 -1.90 8.32 -8.61
N SER A 156 -1.48 8.39 -7.35
CA SER A 156 -0.10 8.08 -6.92
C SER A 156 0.01 6.73 -6.21
N MET A 157 -1.06 6.22 -5.61
CA MET A 157 -1.07 5.03 -4.76
C MET A 157 -0.38 3.83 -5.40
N TYR A 158 -0.68 3.50 -6.66
CA TYR A 158 -0.04 2.36 -7.32
C TYR A 158 1.50 2.51 -7.38
N LYS A 159 2.01 3.71 -7.66
CA LYS A 159 3.46 3.98 -7.68
C LYS A 159 4.06 3.92 -6.29
N TRP A 160 3.33 4.40 -5.28
CA TRP A 160 3.74 4.30 -3.88
C TRP A 160 3.82 2.85 -3.43
N TYR A 161 2.79 2.03 -3.66
CA TYR A 161 2.83 0.58 -3.38
C TYR A 161 3.97 -0.13 -4.13
N ALA A 162 4.21 0.24 -5.39
CA ALA A 162 5.30 -0.33 -6.18
C ALA A 162 6.69 -0.01 -5.63
N SER A 163 6.81 1.08 -4.88
CA SER A 163 8.09 1.56 -4.35
C SER A 163 8.25 1.29 -2.85
N CYS A 164 7.17 0.90 -2.16
CA CYS A 164 7.16 0.84 -0.71
C CYS A 164 8.11 -0.21 -0.11
N ALA A 165 8.44 -0.05 1.16
CA ALA A 165 9.30 -0.99 1.87
C ALA A 165 8.64 -2.38 1.96
N ALA A 166 7.35 -2.40 2.30
CA ALA A 166 6.49 -3.57 2.32
C ALA A 166 5.01 -3.16 2.35
N VAL A 167 4.14 -4.05 1.89
CA VAL A 167 2.71 -4.04 2.21
C VAL A 167 2.45 -5.07 3.31
N VAL A 168 1.74 -4.67 4.36
CA VAL A 168 1.42 -5.52 5.51
C VAL A 168 -0.09 -5.59 5.68
N LEU A 169 -0.65 -6.80 5.64
CA LEU A 169 -2.04 -7.05 5.98
C LEU A 169 -2.24 -6.96 7.50
N ASP A 170 -3.23 -6.18 7.95
CA ASP A 170 -3.55 -6.07 9.38
C ASP A 170 -4.11 -7.37 9.98
N SER A 171 -4.11 -7.48 11.31
CA SER A 171 -4.55 -8.68 12.03
C SER A 171 -6.05 -8.97 11.91
N ASP A 172 -6.83 -7.96 11.56
CA ASP A 172 -8.30 -8.00 11.59
C ASP A 172 -8.89 -8.31 10.21
N THR A 173 -8.04 -8.46 9.19
CA THR A 173 -8.43 -8.80 7.81
C THR A 173 -7.92 -10.19 7.43
N THR A 174 -8.85 -11.08 7.12
CA THR A 174 -8.51 -12.39 6.55
C THR A 174 -8.17 -12.28 5.07
N LEU A 175 -7.36 -13.20 4.56
CA LEU A 175 -6.88 -13.19 3.18
C LEU A 175 -8.00 -13.35 2.15
N ASP A 176 -9.05 -14.10 2.46
CA ASP A 176 -10.25 -14.25 1.63
C ASP A 176 -11.03 -12.93 1.51
N VAL A 177 -11.12 -12.17 2.60
CA VAL A 177 -11.72 -10.83 2.62
C VAL A 177 -10.83 -9.83 1.91
N TRP A 178 -9.51 -9.92 2.09
CA TRP A 178 -8.57 -9.03 1.41
C TRP A 178 -8.64 -9.25 -0.12
N ARG A 179 -8.62 -10.49 -0.59
CA ARG A 179 -8.68 -10.79 -2.03
C ARG A 179 -10.00 -10.41 -2.68
N SER A 180 -11.11 -10.32 -1.94
CA SER A 180 -12.40 -9.95 -2.51
C SER A 180 -12.55 -8.43 -2.73
N ARG A 181 -11.61 -7.60 -2.26
CA ARG A 181 -11.71 -6.15 -2.37
C ARG A 181 -11.00 -5.62 -3.61
N GLY A 182 -11.64 -4.66 -4.29
CA GLY A 182 -11.14 -4.06 -5.52
C GLY A 182 -9.79 -3.36 -5.34
N TRP A 183 -9.67 -2.47 -4.35
CA TRP A 183 -8.42 -1.75 -4.05
C TRP A 183 -7.25 -2.70 -3.72
N CYS A 184 -7.53 -3.82 -3.07
CA CYS A 184 -6.51 -4.82 -2.72
C CYS A 184 -5.87 -5.49 -3.96
N LEU A 185 -6.50 -5.40 -5.14
CA LEU A 185 -5.89 -5.88 -6.38
C LEU A 185 -4.64 -5.08 -6.72
N GLN A 186 -4.69 -3.75 -6.60
CA GLN A 186 -3.56 -2.90 -6.92
C GLN A 186 -2.49 -2.93 -5.82
N GLU A 187 -2.90 -3.03 -4.56
CA GLU A 187 -2.01 -3.21 -3.40
C GLU A 187 -1.19 -4.47 -3.55
N GLY A 188 -1.88 -5.57 -3.90
CA GLY A 188 -1.28 -6.82 -4.31
C GLY A 188 -0.36 -6.58 -5.49
N ALA A 189 -0.91 -6.35 -6.68
CA ALA A 189 -0.15 -6.32 -7.94
C ALA A 189 1.09 -5.41 -7.93
N ALA A 190 1.10 -4.35 -7.12
CA ALA A 190 2.22 -3.43 -7.00
C ALA A 190 3.29 -3.86 -5.99
N ALA A 191 2.94 -4.50 -4.86
CA ALA A 191 3.87 -4.63 -3.74
C ALA A 191 5.16 -5.38 -4.13
N GLY A 192 6.31 -4.87 -3.70
CA GLY A 192 7.56 -5.62 -3.80
C GLY A 192 7.68 -6.75 -2.76
N LEU A 193 7.03 -6.55 -1.61
CA LEU A 193 7.04 -7.44 -0.46
C LEU A 193 5.69 -7.40 0.23
N LEU A 194 5.05 -8.57 0.37
CA LEU A 194 3.78 -8.73 1.08
C LEU A 194 3.97 -9.59 2.35
N ARG A 195 3.48 -9.06 3.47
CA ARG A 195 3.51 -9.65 4.82
C ARG A 195 2.12 -9.54 5.46
N GLY A 196 1.95 -10.10 6.64
CA GLY A 196 0.76 -9.84 7.45
C GLY A 196 1.05 -9.92 8.94
N ILE A 197 0.08 -9.45 9.72
CA ILE A 197 0.10 -9.54 11.18
C ILE A 197 -0.77 -10.74 11.57
N SER A 198 -0.19 -11.71 12.28
CA SER A 198 -0.92 -12.86 12.80
C SER A 198 -1.97 -12.45 13.84
N LYS A 199 -2.91 -13.35 14.18
CA LYS A 199 -3.83 -13.11 15.31
C LYS A 199 -3.12 -12.92 16.64
N SER A 200 -1.88 -13.42 16.76
CA SER A 200 -1.04 -13.26 17.95
C SER A 200 -0.24 -11.95 17.97
N GLY A 201 -0.42 -11.05 16.99
CA GLY A 201 0.27 -9.78 16.91
C GLY A 201 1.74 -9.90 16.49
N LYS A 202 2.07 -10.89 15.65
CA LYS A 202 3.42 -11.08 15.11
C LYS A 202 3.43 -10.75 13.63
N LEU A 203 4.49 -10.10 13.17
CA LEU A 203 4.74 -9.95 11.74
C LEU A 203 5.16 -11.31 11.16
N VAL A 204 4.41 -11.79 10.17
CA VAL A 204 4.60 -13.08 9.53
C VAL A 204 4.64 -12.93 8.00
N THR A 205 5.18 -13.95 7.33
CA THR A 205 5.08 -14.06 5.88
C THR A 205 3.63 -14.27 5.46
N ILE A 206 3.29 -13.91 4.22
CA ILE A 206 1.94 -14.16 3.69
C ILE A 206 1.63 -15.66 3.63
N GLN A 207 2.66 -16.51 3.46
CA GLN A 207 2.56 -17.97 3.50
C GLN A 207 2.15 -18.47 4.88
N GLU A 208 2.82 -18.00 5.93
CA GLU A 208 2.49 -18.37 7.31
C GLU A 208 1.09 -17.91 7.68
N LEU A 209 0.70 -16.69 7.26
CA LEU A 209 -0.65 -16.20 7.48
C LEU A 209 -1.70 -17.04 6.75
N ALA A 210 -1.43 -17.45 5.50
CA ALA A 210 -2.32 -18.32 4.75
C ALA A 210 -2.49 -19.70 5.42
N ILE A 211 -1.40 -20.27 5.96
CA ILE A 211 -1.47 -21.50 6.74
C ILE A 211 -2.31 -21.30 8.01
N GLU A 212 -2.06 -20.23 8.76
CA GLU A 212 -2.82 -19.89 9.98
C GLU A 212 -4.31 -19.72 9.70
N GLN A 213 -4.66 -19.14 8.54
CA GLN A 213 -6.04 -18.87 8.13
C GLN A 213 -6.67 -19.99 7.30
N ASN A 214 -5.95 -21.10 7.06
CA ASN A 214 -6.37 -22.20 6.19
C ASN A 214 -6.81 -21.73 4.79
N GLN A 215 -6.02 -20.85 4.17
CA GLN A 215 -6.27 -20.26 2.86
C GLN A 215 -5.26 -20.79 1.83
N ASP A 216 -5.73 -21.02 0.60
CA ASP A 216 -4.84 -21.35 -0.52
C ASP A 216 -4.19 -20.07 -1.07
N LEU A 217 -2.87 -19.98 -1.03
CA LEU A 217 -2.10 -18.85 -1.57
C LEU A 217 -2.32 -18.64 -3.06
N CYS A 218 -2.58 -19.70 -3.82
CA CYS A 218 -2.84 -19.60 -5.24
C CYS A 218 -4.13 -18.82 -5.55
N SER A 219 -5.04 -18.69 -4.57
CA SER A 219 -6.28 -17.90 -4.69
C SER A 219 -6.09 -16.39 -4.54
N LEU A 220 -4.90 -15.92 -4.12
CA LEU A 220 -4.65 -14.51 -3.78
C LEU A 220 -4.32 -13.60 -4.98
N ASP A 221 -4.47 -14.11 -6.20
CA ASP A 221 -4.12 -13.41 -7.46
C ASP A 221 -2.70 -12.82 -7.49
N LEU A 222 -1.80 -13.29 -6.62
CA LEU A 222 -0.39 -12.84 -6.54
C LEU A 222 0.37 -13.09 -7.84
N HIS A 223 -0.20 -13.84 -8.79
CA HIS A 223 0.36 -14.05 -10.12
C HIS A 223 0.59 -12.75 -10.90
N LEU A 224 -0.15 -11.67 -10.62
CA LEU A 224 0.10 -10.34 -11.20
C LEU A 224 1.46 -9.74 -10.85
N TYR A 225 2.09 -10.18 -9.75
CA TYR A 225 3.47 -9.81 -9.41
C TYR A 225 4.49 -10.41 -10.39
N TYR A 226 4.14 -11.53 -11.04
CA TYR A 226 5.08 -12.37 -11.79
C TYR A 226 4.83 -12.32 -13.29
N ARG A 227 3.57 -12.08 -13.71
CA ARG A 227 3.17 -11.86 -15.10
C ARG A 227 2.11 -10.76 -15.15
N PRO A 228 2.39 -9.60 -15.75
CA PRO A 228 1.31 -8.69 -16.14
C PRO A 228 0.50 -9.44 -17.20
N GLY A 229 -0.70 -9.88 -16.81
CA GLY A 229 -1.68 -10.39 -17.76
C GLY A 229 -2.05 -9.33 -18.79
N ASN A 230 -2.72 -9.72 -19.87
CA ASN A 230 -3.33 -8.72 -20.75
C ASN A 230 -4.47 -7.99 -20.02
N ALA A 231 -4.98 -6.90 -20.60
CA ALA A 231 -6.01 -6.10 -19.93
C ALA A 231 -7.26 -6.91 -19.57
N ALA A 232 -7.66 -7.87 -20.41
CA ALA A 232 -8.81 -8.71 -20.13
C ALA A 232 -8.62 -9.61 -18.90
N GLU A 233 -7.43 -10.20 -18.72
CA GLU A 233 -7.13 -11.00 -17.52
C GLU A 233 -7.14 -10.14 -16.24
N VAL A 234 -6.65 -8.90 -16.32
CA VAL A 234 -6.70 -7.96 -15.18
C VAL A 234 -8.14 -7.56 -14.88
N LEU A 235 -8.94 -7.25 -15.91
CA LEU A 235 -10.36 -6.91 -15.77
C LEU A 235 -11.15 -8.07 -15.18
N ALA A 236 -10.94 -9.30 -15.64
CA ALA A 236 -11.62 -10.49 -15.11
C ALA A 236 -11.32 -10.70 -13.61
N ARG A 237 -10.08 -10.42 -13.18
CA ARG A 237 -9.72 -10.47 -11.75
C ARG A 237 -10.40 -9.36 -10.95
N MET A 238 -10.52 -8.16 -11.51
CA MET A 238 -11.28 -7.08 -10.89
C MET A 238 -12.76 -7.44 -10.79
N ASP A 239 -13.35 -8.05 -11.82
CA ASP A 239 -14.77 -8.41 -11.86
C ASP A 239 -15.15 -9.47 -10.80
N ALA A 240 -14.18 -10.21 -10.26
CA ALA A 240 -14.36 -11.11 -9.13
C ALA A 240 -14.30 -10.42 -7.75
N ARG A 241 -14.24 -9.09 -7.72
CA ARG A 241 -14.03 -8.27 -6.51
C ARG A 241 -15.15 -7.25 -6.30
N GLU A 242 -15.16 -6.65 -5.12
CA GLU A 242 -16.16 -5.70 -4.67
C GLU A 242 -15.52 -4.39 -4.21
N THR A 243 -16.23 -3.29 -4.45
CA THR A 243 -15.93 -1.95 -3.93
C THR A 243 -17.18 -1.32 -3.35
N THR A 244 -17.03 -0.43 -2.38
CA THR A 244 -18.18 0.32 -1.83
C THR A 244 -18.78 1.27 -2.85
N ARG A 245 -17.93 1.97 -3.63
CA ARG A 245 -18.37 2.80 -4.75
C ARG A 245 -18.10 2.07 -6.04
N LYS A 246 -19.09 2.00 -6.94
CA LYS A 246 -18.98 1.25 -8.19
C LYS A 246 -17.81 1.74 -9.05
N GLU A 247 -17.57 3.04 -9.04
CA GLU A 247 -16.51 3.70 -9.77
C GLU A 247 -15.08 3.35 -9.30
N ASP A 248 -14.92 2.91 -8.04
CA ASP A 248 -13.62 2.48 -7.53
C ASP A 248 -13.07 1.25 -8.25
N MET A 249 -13.93 0.42 -8.87
CA MET A 249 -13.49 -0.71 -9.70
C MET A 249 -12.61 -0.23 -10.87
N ALA A 250 -12.95 0.94 -11.44
CA ALA A 250 -12.16 1.53 -12.52
C ALA A 250 -10.94 2.28 -11.97
N TYR A 251 -11.11 3.04 -10.89
CA TYR A 251 -10.02 3.84 -10.31
C TYR A 251 -8.88 2.96 -9.78
N ALA A 252 -9.20 1.82 -9.16
CA ALA A 252 -8.18 0.89 -8.68
C ALA A 252 -7.35 0.26 -9.81
N LEU A 253 -7.88 0.22 -11.05
CA LEU A 253 -7.17 -0.29 -12.23
C LEU A 253 -6.32 0.75 -12.95
N ALA A 254 -6.60 2.06 -12.76
CA ALA A 254 -5.91 3.12 -13.49
C ALA A 254 -4.39 3.06 -13.30
N GLY A 255 -3.93 2.80 -12.07
CA GLY A 255 -2.51 2.60 -11.76
C GLY A 255 -1.92 1.35 -12.41
N ILE A 256 -2.63 0.21 -12.34
CA ILE A 256 -2.20 -1.07 -12.93
C ILE A 256 -2.00 -0.93 -14.45
N PHE A 257 -2.95 -0.28 -15.13
CA PHE A 257 -2.85 -0.01 -16.56
C PHE A 257 -1.97 1.19 -16.90
N SER A 258 -1.46 1.91 -15.91
CA SER A 258 -0.67 3.14 -16.09
C SER A 258 -1.36 4.15 -17.01
N VAL A 259 -2.67 4.32 -16.86
CA VAL A 259 -3.49 5.28 -17.61
C VAL A 259 -3.88 6.46 -16.73
N HIS A 260 -3.98 7.64 -17.31
CA HIS A 260 -4.56 8.79 -16.63
C HIS A 260 -6.09 8.70 -16.68
N LEU A 261 -6.74 8.63 -15.51
CA LEU A 261 -8.20 8.62 -15.37
C LEU A 261 -8.61 9.66 -14.33
N THR A 262 -9.38 10.67 -14.73
CA THR A 262 -9.89 11.70 -13.81
C THR A 262 -10.97 11.13 -12.90
N LEU A 263 -10.89 11.37 -11.60
CA LEU A 263 -11.90 10.92 -10.66
C LEU A 263 -13.19 11.74 -10.80
N ALA A 264 -14.33 11.06 -10.92
CA ALA A 264 -15.66 11.63 -10.93
C ALA A 264 -16.59 10.78 -10.05
N TYR A 265 -16.43 10.89 -8.73
CA TYR A 265 -17.29 10.18 -7.78
C TYR A 265 -18.78 10.49 -8.00
N GLY A 266 -19.60 9.44 -8.09
CA GLY A 266 -21.01 9.51 -8.51
C GLY A 266 -21.28 9.08 -9.96
N GLU A 267 -20.24 8.85 -10.79
CA GLU A 267 -20.42 8.41 -12.18
C GLU A 267 -20.83 6.93 -12.33
N GLY A 268 -20.67 6.14 -11.26
CA GLY A 268 -21.01 4.72 -11.25
C GLY A 268 -20.23 3.92 -12.30
N LEU A 269 -20.94 3.11 -13.10
CA LEU A 269 -20.33 2.22 -14.09
C LEU A 269 -19.74 2.93 -15.32
N LYS A 270 -20.05 4.23 -15.54
CA LYS A 270 -19.45 5.03 -16.62
C LYS A 270 -17.94 5.15 -16.48
N SER A 271 -17.43 5.08 -15.25
CA SER A 271 -16.00 5.01 -14.94
C SER A 271 -15.29 3.87 -15.68
N ARG A 272 -15.94 2.70 -15.84
CA ARG A 272 -15.40 1.54 -16.57
C ARG A 272 -15.26 1.85 -18.05
N GLU A 273 -16.29 2.43 -18.67
CA GLU A 273 -16.24 2.82 -20.09
C GLU A 273 -15.11 3.82 -20.35
N ARG A 274 -14.94 4.79 -19.46
CA ARG A 274 -13.83 5.75 -19.51
C ARG A 274 -12.49 5.05 -19.37
N LEU A 275 -12.32 4.13 -18.41
CA LEU A 275 -11.09 3.37 -18.25
C LEU A 275 -10.73 2.61 -19.54
N LEU A 276 -11.69 1.89 -20.14
CA LEU A 276 -11.46 1.13 -21.38
C LEU A 276 -11.10 2.05 -22.55
N ARG A 277 -11.76 3.20 -22.65
CA ARG A 277 -11.41 4.24 -23.63
C ARG A 277 -10.00 4.76 -23.42
N GLU A 278 -9.61 5.11 -22.19
CA GLU A 278 -8.26 5.60 -21.89
C GLU A 278 -7.20 4.53 -22.11
N LEU A 279 -7.51 3.27 -21.84
CA LEU A 279 -6.63 2.14 -22.15
C LEU A 279 -6.40 2.01 -23.66
N ALA A 280 -7.45 2.08 -24.47
CA ALA A 280 -7.34 2.06 -25.93
C ALA A 280 -6.55 3.27 -26.47
N ILE A 281 -6.82 4.47 -25.97
CA ILE A 281 -6.21 5.72 -26.46
C ILE A 281 -4.74 5.82 -26.01
N GLN A 282 -4.45 5.59 -24.73
CA GLN A 282 -3.12 5.85 -24.16
C GLN A 282 -2.16 4.66 -24.31
N LYS A 283 -2.68 3.43 -24.40
CA LYS A 283 -1.85 2.21 -24.48
C LYS A 283 -2.00 1.45 -25.79
N GLY A 284 -3.03 1.73 -26.60
CA GLY A 284 -3.33 0.94 -27.79
C GLY A 284 -3.73 -0.51 -27.49
N ASP A 285 -4.04 -0.82 -26.22
CA ASP A 285 -4.44 -2.16 -25.81
C ASP A 285 -5.94 -2.33 -26.05
N LEU A 286 -6.29 -3.28 -26.91
CA LEU A 286 -7.67 -3.67 -27.24
C LEU A 286 -7.98 -5.11 -26.83
N SER A 287 -7.12 -5.76 -26.03
CA SER A 287 -7.32 -7.14 -25.59
C SER A 287 -8.61 -7.33 -24.78
N PHE A 288 -9.15 -6.27 -24.20
CA PHE A 288 -10.45 -6.30 -23.53
C PHE A 288 -11.64 -6.51 -24.49
N LEU A 289 -11.45 -6.38 -25.81
CA LEU A 289 -12.49 -6.65 -26.82
C LEU A 289 -12.53 -8.11 -27.27
N SER A 290 -11.56 -8.94 -26.87
CA SER A 290 -11.45 -10.33 -27.35
C SER A 290 -12.25 -11.35 -26.54
N PHE A 291 -13.24 -10.90 -25.76
CA PHE A 291 -14.06 -11.73 -24.87
C PHE A 291 -15.55 -11.46 -25.08
#